data_AF-A0A136IR36-F1
#
_entry.id   AF-A0A136IR36-F1
#
_cell.length_a   1.000
_cell.length_b   1.000
_cell.length_c   1.000
_cell.angle_alpha   90.00
_cell.angle_beta   90.00
_cell.angle_gamma   90.00
#
_symmetry.space_group_name_H-M   'P 1'
#
loop_
_entity.id
_entity.type
_entity.pdbx_description
1 polymer ?
#
loop_
_entity_poly.entity_id
_entity_poly.type
_entity_poly.pdbx_seq_one_letter_code
_entity_poly.pdbx_strand_id
1 'polypeptide(L)'
;MSAQPASGTAPSATAEPKPIVVHGVDTTAQTQCAHWHSARDIIAIRHACCGEYYACISCHEALASHAAAVWRRADWDTTKAVLCGSCRAQLTIAEYLACESTCPRCQAAFNPGCARHYDLYFEKQDPALGAGEASKA
;
A
#
# COMPACT_ATOMS: atom_id res chain seq x y z
N MET A 1 15.63 -38.67 45.75
CA MET A 1 14.31 -38.85 45.13
C MET A 1 13.48 -37.62 45.40
N SER A 2 13.26 -36.83 44.34
CA SER A 2 12.17 -35.84 44.16
C SER A 2 12.62 -34.86 43.08
N ALA A 3 12.48 -35.27 41.82
CA ALA A 3 12.47 -34.35 40.69
C ALA A 3 11.00 -33.98 40.45
N GLN A 4 10.67 -32.68 40.50
CA GLN A 4 9.36 -32.18 40.10
C GLN A 4 9.31 -32.04 38.56
N PRO A 5 8.16 -32.27 37.91
CA PRO A 5 8.02 -32.10 36.48
C PRO A 5 7.86 -30.62 36.10
N ALA A 6 8.50 -30.22 35.01
CA ALA A 6 8.29 -28.94 34.36
C ALA A 6 6.87 -28.89 33.77
N SER A 7 6.08 -27.90 34.19
CA SER A 7 4.78 -27.60 33.60
C SER A 7 4.98 -27.07 32.18
N GLY A 8 4.37 -27.77 31.22
CA GLY A 8 4.33 -27.33 29.83
C GLY A 8 3.44 -26.11 29.67
N THR A 9 4.01 -25.03 29.15
CA THR A 9 3.25 -23.89 28.64
C THR A 9 2.69 -24.26 27.27
N ALA A 10 1.37 -24.34 27.14
CA ALA A 10 0.70 -24.45 25.85
C ALA A 10 0.88 -23.14 25.05
N PRO A 11 1.12 -23.17 23.73
CA PRO A 11 1.13 -21.96 22.93
C PRO A 11 -0.31 -21.45 22.74
N SER A 12 -0.52 -20.18 23.07
CA SER A 12 -1.74 -19.42 22.75
C SER A 12 -1.99 -19.43 21.25
N ALA A 13 -3.21 -19.77 20.85
CA ALA A 13 -3.69 -19.64 19.48
C ALA A 13 -3.76 -18.16 19.08
N THR A 14 -2.74 -17.68 18.38
CA THR A 14 -2.77 -16.40 17.68
C THR A 14 -3.71 -16.54 16.49
N ALA A 15 -4.83 -15.79 16.48
CA ALA A 15 -5.74 -15.77 15.34
C ALA A 15 -4.99 -15.37 14.06
N GLU A 16 -5.07 -16.19 13.02
CA GLU A 16 -4.43 -15.90 11.74
C GLU A 16 -5.07 -14.66 11.10
N PRO A 17 -4.29 -13.69 10.61
CA PRO A 17 -4.84 -12.49 10.00
C PRO A 17 -5.58 -12.82 8.70
N LYS A 18 -6.79 -12.26 8.54
CA LYS A 18 -7.60 -12.40 7.33
C LYS A 18 -6.78 -11.97 6.10
N PRO A 19 -6.76 -12.76 5.00
CA PRO A 19 -6.00 -12.41 3.80
C PRO A 19 -6.55 -11.14 3.15
N ILE A 20 -5.64 -10.24 2.77
CA ILE A 20 -5.96 -9.02 2.01
C ILE A 20 -6.29 -9.43 0.57
N VAL A 21 -7.47 -9.08 0.09
CA VAL A 21 -7.90 -9.32 -1.29
C VAL A 21 -7.37 -8.21 -2.20
N VAL A 22 -6.87 -8.58 -3.38
CA VAL A 22 -6.44 -7.64 -4.42
C VAL A 22 -7.25 -7.92 -5.67
N HIS A 23 -7.88 -6.87 -6.20
CA HIS A 23 -8.71 -6.93 -7.39
C HIS A 23 -7.92 -6.56 -8.65
N GLY A 24 -8.25 -7.19 -9.77
CA GLY A 24 -7.68 -6.84 -11.08
C GLY A 24 -7.91 -7.93 -12.12
N VAL A 25 -7.54 -7.59 -13.36
CA VAL A 25 -7.60 -8.52 -14.50
C VAL A 25 -6.32 -9.38 -14.48
N ASP A 26 -6.50 -10.70 -14.47
CA ASP A 26 -5.41 -11.71 -14.46
C ASP A 26 -4.35 -11.46 -13.38
N THR A 27 -4.80 -11.22 -12.15
CA THR A 27 -3.88 -10.90 -11.05
C THR A 27 -3.06 -12.09 -10.58
N THR A 28 -1.76 -11.87 -10.37
CA THR A 28 -0.89 -12.84 -9.72
C THR A 28 -0.93 -12.73 -8.19
N ALA A 29 -0.35 -13.70 -7.49
CA ALA A 29 -0.17 -13.63 -6.03
C ALA A 29 0.69 -12.43 -5.58
N GLN A 30 1.57 -11.93 -6.44
CA GLN A 30 2.44 -10.77 -6.20
C GLN A 30 1.84 -9.46 -6.72
N THR A 31 0.54 -9.44 -7.07
CA THR A 31 -0.23 -8.26 -7.49
C THR A 31 0.04 -7.70 -8.89
N GLN A 32 0.85 -8.36 -9.73
CA GLN A 32 0.87 -8.05 -11.17
C GLN A 32 -0.53 -8.25 -11.77
N CYS A 33 -0.81 -7.58 -12.89
CA CYS A 33 -2.06 -7.74 -13.64
C CYS A 33 -1.82 -7.68 -15.16
N ALA A 34 -2.85 -7.93 -15.96
CA ALA A 34 -2.76 -7.87 -17.42
C ALA A 34 -2.17 -6.55 -17.96
N HIS A 35 -2.40 -5.42 -17.27
CA HIS A 35 -1.90 -4.11 -17.67
C HIS A 35 -0.41 -3.89 -17.33
N TRP A 36 0.03 -4.36 -16.16
CA TRP A 36 1.38 -4.15 -15.62
C TRP A 36 1.88 -5.42 -14.94
N HIS A 37 2.89 -6.07 -15.53
CA HIS A 37 3.31 -7.42 -15.14
C HIS A 37 4.82 -7.68 -15.17
N SER A 38 5.66 -6.64 -15.10
CA SER A 38 7.08 -6.82 -14.87
C SER A 38 7.36 -7.40 -13.48
N ALA A 39 8.58 -7.87 -13.25
CA ALA A 39 9.05 -8.31 -11.93
C ALA A 39 8.96 -7.22 -10.84
N ARG A 40 8.81 -5.95 -11.23
CA ARG A 40 8.73 -4.79 -10.32
C ARG A 40 7.30 -4.26 -10.13
N ASP A 41 6.33 -4.76 -10.89
CA ASP A 41 4.91 -4.36 -10.79
C ASP A 41 4.21 -5.14 -9.66
N ILE A 42 4.82 -5.08 -8.47
CA ILE A 42 4.46 -5.87 -7.29
C ILE A 42 3.89 -5.00 -6.17
N ILE A 43 3.11 -3.98 -6.53
CA ILE A 43 2.32 -3.21 -5.58
C ILE A 43 0.83 -3.31 -5.93
N ALA A 44 -0.02 -3.21 -4.92
CA ALA A 44 -1.43 -2.90 -5.10
C ALA A 44 -1.77 -1.63 -4.31
N ILE A 45 -2.71 -0.84 -4.83
CA ILE A 45 -3.08 0.45 -4.24
C ILE A 45 -4.50 0.36 -3.72
N ARG A 46 -4.69 0.82 -2.48
CA ARG A 46 -5.99 1.00 -1.86
C ARG A 46 -6.61 2.29 -2.40
N HIS A 47 -7.73 2.20 -3.08
CA HIS A 47 -8.37 3.37 -3.68
C HIS A 47 -9.17 4.17 -2.64
N ALA A 48 -9.08 5.50 -2.66
CA ALA A 48 -9.73 6.37 -1.67
C ALA A 48 -11.27 6.33 -1.73
N CYS A 49 -11.83 6.05 -2.92
CA CYS A 49 -13.26 6.00 -3.14
C CYS A 49 -13.97 4.82 -2.45
N CYS A 50 -13.30 3.67 -2.33
CA CYS A 50 -13.93 2.43 -1.84
C CYS A 50 -13.14 1.70 -0.75
N GLY A 51 -11.87 2.04 -0.55
CA GLY A 51 -11.02 1.39 0.43
C GLY A 51 -10.61 -0.04 0.06
N GLU A 52 -10.77 -0.46 -1.19
CA GLU A 52 -10.34 -1.76 -1.71
C GLU A 52 -8.98 -1.67 -2.41
N TYR A 53 -8.22 -2.76 -2.41
CA TYR A 53 -6.95 -2.84 -3.12
C TYR A 53 -7.14 -3.31 -4.56
N TYR A 54 -6.64 -2.52 -5.51
CA TYR A 54 -6.54 -2.89 -6.91
C TYR A 54 -5.07 -2.98 -7.34
N ALA A 55 -4.77 -3.87 -8.27
CA ALA A 55 -3.42 -4.01 -8.83
C ALA A 55 -2.94 -2.72 -9.53
N CYS A 56 -3.85 -1.97 -10.16
CA CYS A 56 -3.57 -0.66 -10.76
C CYS A 56 -4.86 0.14 -11.01
N ILE A 57 -4.73 1.41 -11.41
CA ILE A 57 -5.84 2.30 -11.77
C ILE A 57 -6.71 1.73 -12.90
N SER A 58 -6.12 1.16 -13.95
CA SER A 58 -6.89 0.60 -15.07
C SER A 58 -7.68 -0.64 -14.66
N CYS A 59 -7.18 -1.42 -13.68
CA CYS A 59 -7.96 -2.49 -13.07
C CYS A 59 -9.16 -1.94 -12.28
N HIS A 60 -8.99 -0.84 -11.55
CA HIS A 60 -10.10 -0.18 -10.87
C HIS A 60 -11.12 0.35 -11.88
N GLU A 61 -10.70 1.09 -12.90
CA GLU A 61 -11.58 1.64 -13.94
C GLU A 61 -12.37 0.55 -14.69
N ALA A 62 -11.78 -0.63 -14.89
CA ALA A 62 -12.44 -1.73 -15.57
C ALA A 62 -13.45 -2.50 -14.70
N LEU A 63 -13.23 -2.56 -13.38
CA LEU A 63 -13.95 -3.46 -12.48
C LEU A 63 -14.87 -2.74 -11.48
N ALA A 64 -14.55 -1.50 -11.12
CA ALA A 64 -15.36 -0.69 -10.21
C ALA A 64 -16.50 -0.02 -10.99
N SER A 65 -17.67 0.08 -10.36
CA SER A 65 -18.84 0.78 -10.90
C SER A 65 -18.83 2.30 -10.65
N HIS A 66 -17.69 2.84 -10.21
CA HIS A 66 -17.54 4.24 -9.80
C HIS A 66 -16.17 4.80 -10.18
N ALA A 67 -16.08 6.13 -10.27
CA ALA A 67 -14.84 6.83 -10.57
C ALA A 67 -13.85 6.76 -9.40
N ALA A 68 -12.56 6.73 -9.72
CA ALA A 68 -11.51 6.78 -8.72
C ALA A 68 -11.48 8.14 -8.00
N ALA A 69 -11.14 8.12 -6.71
CA ALA A 69 -10.84 9.31 -5.93
C ALA A 69 -9.39 9.25 -5.43
N VAL A 70 -8.81 10.44 -5.18
CA VAL A 70 -7.45 10.59 -4.66
C VAL A 70 -7.46 10.74 -3.14
N TRP A 71 -6.43 10.20 -2.48
CA TRP A 71 -6.20 10.40 -1.05
C TRP A 71 -5.71 11.82 -0.77
N ARG A 72 -6.34 12.48 0.19
CA ARG A 72 -5.95 13.83 0.62
C ARG A 72 -4.66 13.78 1.42
N ARG A 73 -3.94 14.91 1.44
CA ARG A 73 -2.67 15.04 2.19
C ARG A 73 -2.80 14.71 3.67
N ALA A 74 -3.91 15.08 4.30
CA ALA A 74 -4.16 14.80 5.71
C ALA A 74 -4.17 13.29 6.04
N ASP A 75 -4.39 12.45 5.04
CA ASP A 75 -4.51 11.00 5.19
C ASP A 75 -3.17 10.27 4.98
N TRP A 76 -2.09 10.97 4.57
CA TRP A 76 -0.86 10.36 4.07
C TRP A 76 -0.05 9.57 5.10
N ASP A 77 0.02 10.07 6.33
CA ASP A 77 0.82 9.48 7.41
C ASP A 77 0.11 8.32 8.12
N THR A 78 -1.22 8.26 8.01
CA THR A 78 -2.06 7.29 8.75
C THR A 78 -2.62 6.21 7.85
N THR A 79 -2.89 6.51 6.58
CA THR A 79 -3.56 5.58 5.67
C THR A 79 -2.57 4.61 5.06
N LYS A 80 -2.75 3.33 5.39
CA LYS A 80 -2.06 2.20 4.78
C LYS A 80 -2.59 1.93 3.37
N ALA A 81 -2.15 2.73 2.39
CA ALA A 81 -2.71 2.72 1.04
C ALA A 81 -1.95 1.83 0.05
N VAL A 82 -0.74 1.37 0.35
CA VAL A 82 0.06 0.60 -0.61
C VAL A 82 0.40 -0.76 -0.03
N LEU A 83 0.12 -1.83 -0.79
CA LEU A 83 0.41 -3.19 -0.41
C LEU A 83 1.62 -3.70 -1.21
N CYS A 84 2.63 -4.21 -0.52
CA CYS A 84 3.73 -4.93 -1.18
C CYS A 84 3.29 -6.34 -1.56
N GLY A 85 3.36 -6.69 -2.84
CA GLY A 85 3.04 -8.02 -3.35
C GLY A 85 4.01 -9.11 -2.90
N SER A 86 5.26 -8.76 -2.59
CA SER A 86 6.29 -9.72 -2.14
C SER A 86 6.11 -10.14 -0.67
N CYS A 87 5.95 -9.18 0.24
CA CYS A 87 5.89 -9.46 1.69
C CYS A 87 4.53 -9.17 2.33
N ARG A 88 3.55 -8.70 1.57
CA ARG A 88 2.18 -8.37 2.02
C ARG A 88 2.12 -7.26 3.08
N ALA A 89 3.23 -6.56 3.33
CA ALA A 89 3.22 -5.40 4.20
C ALA A 89 2.38 -4.28 3.57
N GLN A 90 1.54 -3.65 4.39
CA GLN A 90 0.85 -2.43 4.02
C GLN A 90 1.69 -1.23 4.47
N LEU A 91 1.96 -0.32 3.53
CA LEU A 91 2.71 0.92 3.70
C LEU A 91 1.73 2.08 3.73
N THR A 92 2.05 3.10 4.52
CA THR A 92 1.37 4.39 4.40
C THR A 92 1.73 5.06 3.09
N ILE A 93 0.95 6.07 2.69
CA ILE A 93 1.28 6.87 1.51
C ILE A 93 2.65 7.53 1.72
N ALA A 94 2.89 8.11 2.90
CA ALA A 94 4.17 8.71 3.25
C ALA A 94 5.33 7.70 3.19
N GLU A 95 5.18 6.51 3.77
CA GLU A 95 6.17 5.43 3.73
C GLU A 95 6.48 5.03 2.27
N TYR A 96 5.46 4.88 1.43
CA TYR A 96 5.64 4.51 0.02
C TYR A 96 6.33 5.61 -0.79
N LEU A 97 5.96 6.87 -0.61
CA LEU A 97 6.57 7.99 -1.32
C LEU A 97 8.05 8.20 -0.94
N ALA A 98 8.42 7.85 0.29
CA ALA A 98 9.80 7.97 0.79
C ALA A 98 10.69 6.75 0.51
N CYS A 99 10.16 5.64 -0.01
CA CYS A 99 10.88 4.36 -0.06
C CYS A 99 11.84 4.17 -1.26
N GLU A 100 12.03 5.19 -2.09
CA GLU A 100 12.92 5.13 -3.27
C GLU A 100 12.65 3.92 -4.18
N SER A 101 11.36 3.60 -4.39
CA SER A 101 10.91 2.43 -5.17
C SER A 101 11.42 1.09 -4.64
N THR A 102 11.64 0.96 -3.33
CA THR A 102 12.07 -0.28 -2.69
C THR A 102 11.25 -0.53 -1.43
N CYS A 103 10.69 -1.73 -1.28
CA CYS A 103 9.90 -2.04 -0.08
C CYS A 103 10.75 -1.88 1.19
N PRO A 104 10.38 -1.00 2.15
CA PRO A 104 11.17 -0.80 3.37
C PRO A 104 11.14 -2.01 4.31
N ARG A 105 10.27 -3.00 4.04
CA ARG A 105 10.08 -4.19 4.87
C ARG A 105 10.83 -5.41 4.36
N CYS A 106 10.93 -5.58 3.04
CA CYS A 106 11.54 -6.78 2.44
C CYS A 106 12.56 -6.48 1.34
N GLN A 107 12.83 -5.21 1.05
CA GLN A 107 13.81 -4.76 0.05
C GLN A 107 13.50 -5.19 -1.39
N ALA A 108 12.28 -5.68 -1.67
CA ALA A 108 11.85 -5.96 -3.03
C ALA A 108 11.76 -4.66 -3.84
N ALA A 109 12.26 -4.69 -5.08
CA ALA A 109 12.21 -3.55 -5.98
C ALA A 109 10.79 -3.32 -6.52
N PHE A 110 10.31 -2.10 -6.41
CA PHE A 110 9.10 -1.62 -7.04
C PHE A 110 9.40 -0.95 -8.38
N ASN A 111 8.38 -0.74 -9.19
CA ASN A 111 8.53 -0.06 -10.48
C ASN A 111 8.65 1.46 -10.24
N PRO A 112 9.82 2.09 -10.52
CA PRO A 112 9.97 3.55 -10.36
C PRO A 112 9.09 4.34 -11.33
N GLY A 113 8.62 3.72 -12.42
CA GLY A 113 7.65 4.32 -13.34
C GLY A 113 6.31 4.68 -12.68
N CYS A 114 5.96 4.06 -11.55
CA CYS A 114 4.75 4.39 -10.79
C CYS A 114 4.70 5.86 -10.35
N ALA A 115 5.86 6.51 -10.15
CA ALA A 115 5.94 7.91 -9.78
C ALA A 115 5.27 8.86 -10.80
N ARG A 116 5.17 8.44 -12.07
CA ARG A 116 4.50 9.21 -13.13
C ARG A 116 2.97 9.24 -12.99
N HIS A 117 2.41 8.44 -12.09
CA HIS A 117 0.97 8.26 -11.92
C HIS A 117 0.49 8.55 -10.50
N TYR A 118 1.35 9.10 -9.63
CA TYR A 118 0.97 9.37 -8.24
C TYR A 118 -0.26 10.26 -8.12
N ASP A 119 -0.45 11.18 -9.06
CA ASP A 119 -1.59 12.07 -9.07
C ASP A 119 -2.94 11.41 -9.38
N LEU A 120 -2.92 10.17 -9.89
CA LEU A 120 -4.13 9.36 -10.04
C LEU A 120 -4.60 8.76 -8.71
N TYR A 121 -3.75 8.75 -7.68
CA TYR A 121 -4.04 8.12 -6.38
C TYR A 121 -3.91 9.07 -5.19
N PHE A 122 -3.06 10.09 -5.28
CA PHE A 122 -2.69 10.96 -4.17
C PHE A 122 -2.80 12.43 -4.60
N GLU A 123 -3.36 13.25 -3.72
CA GLU A 123 -3.45 14.69 -3.92
C GLU A 123 -2.07 15.32 -4.16
N LYS A 124 -1.96 16.19 -5.17
CA LYS A 124 -0.68 16.87 -5.46
C LYS A 124 -0.27 17.75 -4.29
N GLN A 125 1.04 17.88 -4.09
CA GLN A 125 1.56 18.95 -3.25
C GLN A 125 1.23 20.28 -3.91
N ASP A 126 0.22 21.00 -3.40
CA ASP A 126 0.02 22.39 -3.76
C ASP A 126 1.10 23.24 -3.08
N PRO A 127 2.00 23.89 -3.84
CA PRO A 127 3.09 24.68 -3.26
C PRO A 127 2.60 25.97 -2.60
N ALA A 128 1.34 26.40 -2.78
CA ALA A 128 0.84 27.68 -2.26
C ALA A 128 0.27 27.60 -0.83
N LEU A 129 -0.02 26.41 -0.30
CA LEU A 129 -0.56 26.23 1.06
C LEU A 129 0.51 26.05 2.15
N GLY A 130 1.80 26.05 1.79
CA GLY A 130 2.93 25.91 2.71
C GLY A 130 3.66 27.22 3.06
N ALA A 131 3.32 28.34 2.42
CA ALA A 131 3.92 29.65 2.69
C ALA A 131 3.03 30.49 3.64
N GLY A 132 2.77 29.96 4.84
CA GLY A 132 2.17 30.70 5.94
C GLY A 132 3.24 31.51 6.68
N GLU A 133 3.24 32.82 6.44
CA GLU A 133 3.82 33.90 7.24
C GLU A 133 5.34 33.88 7.52
N ALA A 134 6.09 34.56 6.65
CA ALA A 134 7.22 35.37 7.09
C ALA A 134 7.26 36.68 6.29
N SER A 135 7.41 37.78 7.02
CA SER A 135 7.68 39.16 6.58
C SER A 135 6.49 40.04 6.20
N LYS A 136 5.89 40.65 7.23
CA LYS A 136 5.66 42.11 7.25
C LYS A 136 5.58 42.67 8.68
N ALA A 137 6.72 43.15 9.20
CA ALA A 137 6.89 44.31 10.10
C ALA A 137 8.35 44.40 10.51
#